data_AF-A0A661CSN5-F1
#
_entry.id   AF-A0A661CSN5-F1
#
_cell.length_a   1.000
_cell.length_b   1.000
_cell.length_c   1.000
_cell.angle_alpha   90.00
_cell.angle_beta   90.00
_cell.angle_gamma   90.00
#
_symmetry.space_group_name_H-M   'P 1'
#
loop_
_entity.id
_entity.type
_entity.pdbx_description
1 polymer ?
#
loop_
_entity_poly.entity_id
_entity_poly.type
_entity_poly.pdbx_seq_one_letter_code
_entity_poly.pdbx_strand_id
1 'polypeptide(L)'
;MNYVELTNMGDSALDLSNFALENYKTSQEYWILEDRAFHLRLNGTLAPGASYLISGVLEGLSAEGLKVYRPKLAAISDRTIYPLETLPVEIHDSISAEGFQILTLWAAKGPYAIRYYTPAGDSIIIDAVNHSMTDDDFKWDGLLSVAGVPEAALTHVLVRKFSIKQGVPLGLHESNWDAARGTDINDSEWMPILHNEIDPVGNIFRTPGNHGDFHIDVQSANPDLTIDIDAPSMTVPWGIVRGDYIIDELTLGDGMAWLYIEKPSLKDSVHNICQTGDYLTLYACGNVLEQKDFALNVSDPAVDMAEVFPLSYKEFPDPADPEGIWLTPHYVTEEMPVIDTIGNVLFATRIDSLYKYLEKAPDATWEII
;
A
#
# COMPACT_ATOMS: atom_id res chain seq x y z
N MET A 1 1.26 -0.29 -4.89
CA MET A 1 0.54 -1.55 -4.66
C MET A 1 -0.85 -1.42 -5.26
N ASN A 2 -1.19 -2.20 -6.29
CA ASN A 2 -2.48 -2.04 -6.98
C ASN A 2 -3.44 -3.15 -6.55
N TYR A 3 -4.54 -2.75 -5.92
CA TYR A 3 -5.64 -3.63 -5.60
C TYR A 3 -6.97 -2.89 -5.73
N VAL A 4 -8.04 -3.65 -5.89
CA VAL A 4 -9.41 -3.16 -5.85
C VAL A 4 -10.19 -4.08 -4.93
N GLU A 5 -10.97 -3.50 -4.04
CA GLU A 5 -11.88 -4.22 -3.16
C GLU A 5 -13.31 -3.81 -3.45
N LEU A 6 -14.19 -4.81 -3.51
CA LEU A 6 -15.62 -4.62 -3.66
C LEU A 6 -16.33 -5.15 -2.43
N THR A 7 -17.17 -4.34 -1.79
CA THR A 7 -17.94 -4.77 -0.62
C THR A 7 -19.43 -4.84 -0.95
N ASN A 8 -20.08 -5.94 -0.58
CA ASN A 8 -21.54 -6.05 -0.69
C ASN A 8 -22.21 -5.28 0.45
N MET A 9 -22.64 -4.06 0.17
CA MET A 9 -23.37 -3.21 1.11
C MET A 9 -24.89 -3.48 1.15
N GLY A 10 -25.36 -4.49 0.42
CA GLY A 10 -26.76 -4.91 0.38
C GLY A 10 -27.16 -5.82 1.54
N ASP A 11 -28.41 -6.28 1.52
CA ASP A 11 -29.03 -7.13 2.54
C ASP A 11 -29.11 -8.62 2.13
N SER A 12 -28.65 -8.95 0.93
CA SER A 12 -28.70 -10.28 0.34
C SER A 12 -27.38 -10.65 -0.34
N ALA A 13 -27.12 -11.95 -0.43
CA ALA A 13 -25.92 -12.45 -1.08
C ALA A 13 -25.98 -12.19 -2.60
N LEU A 14 -24.86 -11.75 -3.17
CA LEU A 14 -24.72 -11.47 -4.59
C LEU A 14 -24.00 -12.62 -5.30
N ASP A 15 -24.52 -13.04 -6.45
CA ASP A 15 -23.78 -13.90 -7.37
C ASP A 15 -22.88 -13.04 -8.26
N LEU A 16 -21.57 -13.10 -7.98
CA LEU A 16 -20.56 -12.29 -8.64
C LEU A 16 -20.36 -12.67 -10.11
N SER A 17 -20.85 -13.81 -10.58
CA SER A 17 -20.77 -14.18 -12.00
C SER A 17 -21.53 -13.21 -12.92
N ASN A 18 -22.48 -12.45 -12.36
CA ASN A 18 -23.20 -11.38 -13.06
C ASN A 18 -22.45 -10.05 -13.06
N PHE A 19 -21.22 -9.99 -12.53
CA PHE A 19 -20.47 -8.74 -12.38
C PHE A 19 -19.13 -8.81 -13.09
N ALA A 20 -18.62 -7.65 -13.47
CA ALA A 20 -17.26 -7.48 -13.94
C ALA A 20 -16.66 -6.18 -13.44
N LEU A 21 -15.36 -6.22 -13.14
CA LEU A 21 -14.55 -5.04 -12.99
C LEU A 21 -14.06 -4.61 -14.38
N GLU A 22 -14.20 -3.33 -14.68
CA GLU A 22 -13.75 -2.73 -15.91
C GLU A 22 -12.80 -1.58 -15.61
N ASN A 23 -11.72 -1.47 -16.38
CA ASN A 23 -10.87 -0.29 -16.43
C ASN A 23 -10.91 0.25 -17.85
N TYR A 24 -11.30 1.50 -18.00
CA TYR A 24 -11.41 2.10 -19.32
C TYR A 24 -10.14 2.84 -19.71
N LYS A 25 -9.83 2.77 -21.00
CA LYS A 25 -8.61 3.31 -21.55
C LYS A 25 -8.53 4.82 -21.35
N THR A 26 -7.34 5.27 -20.96
CA THR A 26 -6.97 6.68 -20.94
C THR A 26 -6.54 7.09 -22.36
N SER A 27 -6.97 8.25 -22.85
CA SER A 27 -6.71 8.70 -24.24
C SER A 27 -5.22 8.91 -24.58
N GLN A 28 -4.30 8.71 -23.63
CA GLN A 28 -2.86 8.91 -23.78
C GLN A 28 -2.05 7.67 -24.18
N GLU A 29 -2.66 6.48 -24.24
CA GLU A 29 -1.93 5.27 -24.63
C GLU A 29 -1.88 5.09 -26.16
N TYR A 30 -0.89 5.72 -26.78
CA TYR A 30 -0.61 5.73 -28.23
C TYR A 30 -0.27 4.36 -28.85
N TRP A 31 -0.08 3.29 -28.06
CA TRP A 31 0.51 2.03 -28.54
C TRP A 31 -0.37 0.79 -28.41
N ILE A 32 -1.58 0.89 -27.84
CA ILE A 32 -2.51 -0.25 -27.75
C ILE A 32 -3.63 -0.08 -28.78
N LEU A 33 -3.57 -0.89 -29.83
CA LEU A 33 -4.61 -1.05 -30.85
C LEU A 33 -5.82 -1.75 -30.22
N GLU A 34 -7.01 -1.20 -30.47
CA GLU A 34 -8.38 -1.69 -30.16
C GLU A 34 -9.08 -1.14 -28.90
N ASP A 35 -10.36 -0.76 -29.09
CA ASP A 35 -11.34 -0.10 -28.20
C ASP A 35 -11.76 -0.90 -26.94
N ARG A 36 -10.89 -1.73 -26.37
CA ARG A 36 -11.31 -2.63 -25.27
C ARG A 36 -10.97 -2.01 -23.91
N ALA A 37 -12.01 -1.75 -23.10
CA ALA A 37 -11.85 -1.68 -21.65
C ALA A 37 -11.21 -2.99 -21.16
N PHE A 38 -10.25 -2.90 -20.23
CA PHE A 38 -9.75 -4.10 -19.56
C PHE A 38 -10.87 -4.65 -18.70
N HIS A 39 -11.22 -5.91 -18.95
CA HIS A 39 -12.40 -6.55 -18.38
C HIS A 39 -11.97 -7.74 -17.54
N LEU A 40 -12.58 -7.87 -16.36
CA LEU A 40 -12.37 -8.97 -15.44
C LEU A 40 -13.73 -9.44 -14.91
N ARG A 41 -14.21 -10.58 -15.39
CA ARG A 41 -15.39 -11.26 -14.83
C ARG A 41 -15.13 -11.65 -13.39
N LEU A 42 -16.08 -11.35 -12.51
CA LEU A 42 -16.03 -11.80 -11.13
C LEU A 42 -16.69 -13.17 -11.01
N ASN A 43 -16.45 -13.86 -9.89
CA ASN A 43 -17.02 -15.18 -9.63
C ASN A 43 -17.23 -15.41 -8.14
N GLY A 44 -18.02 -16.42 -7.80
CA GLY A 44 -18.35 -16.76 -6.42
C GLY A 44 -19.59 -16.02 -5.91
N THR A 45 -19.78 -16.08 -4.59
CA THR A 45 -20.93 -15.48 -3.90
C THR A 45 -20.42 -14.52 -2.84
N LEU A 46 -20.90 -13.28 -2.87
CA LEU A 46 -20.53 -12.25 -1.92
C LEU A 46 -21.67 -12.02 -0.92
N ALA A 47 -21.48 -12.47 0.33
CA ALA A 47 -22.47 -12.30 1.38
C ALA A 47 -22.63 -10.81 1.79
N PRO A 48 -23.76 -10.42 2.40
CA PRO A 48 -23.92 -9.08 2.98
C PRO A 48 -22.78 -8.71 3.92
N GLY A 49 -22.18 -7.53 3.73
CA GLY A 49 -21.05 -7.03 4.51
C GLY A 49 -19.69 -7.69 4.20
N ALA A 50 -19.64 -8.68 3.31
CA ALA A 50 -18.39 -9.30 2.90
C ALA A 50 -17.72 -8.50 1.77
N SER A 51 -16.40 -8.61 1.71
CA SER A 51 -15.56 -8.01 0.68
C SER A 51 -15.03 -9.05 -0.31
N TYR A 52 -14.76 -8.59 -1.53
CA TYR A 52 -14.12 -9.33 -2.61
C TYR A 52 -12.88 -8.58 -3.05
N LEU A 53 -11.70 -9.10 -2.69
CA LEU A 53 -10.42 -8.45 -2.89
C LEU A 53 -9.71 -8.98 -4.13
N ILE A 54 -9.33 -8.05 -5.02
CA ILE A 54 -8.59 -8.31 -6.25
C ILE A 54 -7.22 -7.63 -6.15
N SER A 55 -6.13 -8.38 -6.27
CA SER A 55 -4.78 -7.83 -6.18
C SER A 55 -3.92 -8.14 -7.41
N GLY A 56 -3.09 -7.17 -7.78
CA GLY A 56 -2.02 -7.36 -8.77
C GLY A 56 -0.78 -7.95 -8.09
N VAL A 57 -0.29 -9.08 -8.62
CA VAL A 57 0.88 -9.78 -8.10
C VAL A 57 1.99 -9.78 -9.13
N LEU A 58 3.15 -9.24 -8.74
CA LEU A 58 4.36 -9.27 -9.56
C LEU A 58 5.23 -10.45 -9.14
N GLU A 59 5.60 -11.28 -10.11
CA GLU A 59 6.58 -12.34 -9.90
C GLU A 59 7.93 -11.86 -10.43
N GLY A 60 8.99 -11.97 -9.63
CA GLY A 60 10.34 -11.66 -10.10
C GLY A 60 11.40 -12.45 -9.33
N LEU A 61 12.57 -12.58 -9.95
CA LEU A 61 13.75 -13.18 -9.32
C LEU A 61 14.33 -12.18 -8.31
N SER A 62 14.37 -12.54 -7.03
CA SER A 62 15.53 -12.16 -6.22
C SER A 62 16.68 -13.11 -6.54
N ALA A 63 17.91 -12.75 -6.20
CA ALA A 63 19.11 -13.59 -6.39
C ALA A 63 19.06 -14.93 -5.63
N GLU A 64 17.97 -15.25 -4.93
CA GLU A 64 17.84 -16.38 -3.99
C GLU A 64 16.65 -17.32 -4.32
N GLY A 65 16.01 -17.16 -5.48
CA GLY A 65 14.84 -17.95 -5.87
C GLY A 65 13.55 -17.13 -5.85
N LEU A 66 12.64 -17.45 -6.78
CA LEU A 66 11.38 -16.72 -7.02
C LEU A 66 10.66 -16.36 -5.71
N LYS A 67 10.64 -15.06 -5.38
CA LYS A 67 9.78 -14.51 -4.34
C LYS A 67 8.71 -13.68 -5.05
N VAL A 68 7.46 -14.06 -4.82
CA VAL A 68 6.30 -13.23 -5.15
C VAL A 68 6.52 -11.86 -4.49
N TYR A 69 6.55 -10.79 -5.27
CA TYR A 69 6.52 -9.44 -4.71
C TYR A 69 5.11 -9.25 -4.14
N ARG A 70 4.99 -9.03 -2.83
CA ARG A 70 3.73 -8.83 -2.06
C ARG A 70 2.94 -10.11 -1.69
N PRO A 71 3.57 -11.11 -1.02
CA PRO A 71 2.90 -12.36 -0.65
C PRO A 71 1.75 -12.13 0.35
N LYS A 72 1.88 -11.14 1.24
CA LYS A 72 0.88 -10.85 2.28
C LYS A 72 -0.48 -10.47 1.67
N LEU A 73 -0.53 -9.75 0.53
CA LEU A 73 -1.79 -9.24 -0.04
C LEU A 73 -2.43 -10.32 -0.89
N ALA A 74 -1.61 -11.01 -1.68
CA ALA A 74 -2.02 -12.18 -2.42
C ALA A 74 -2.65 -13.24 -1.50
N ALA A 75 -2.10 -13.43 -0.30
CA ALA A 75 -2.59 -14.40 0.67
C ALA A 75 -4.02 -14.14 1.19
N ILE A 76 -4.48 -12.88 1.15
CA ILE A 76 -5.83 -12.49 1.59
C ILE A 76 -6.76 -12.15 0.43
N SER A 77 -6.31 -12.24 -0.82
CA SER A 77 -7.11 -11.88 -1.99
C SER A 77 -8.01 -13.01 -2.45
N ASP A 78 -9.26 -12.70 -2.80
CA ASP A 78 -10.18 -13.63 -3.46
C ASP A 78 -9.76 -13.91 -4.91
N ARG A 79 -9.15 -12.91 -5.56
CA ARG A 79 -8.59 -13.05 -6.91
C ARG A 79 -7.25 -12.37 -7.06
N THR A 80 -6.25 -13.15 -7.42
CA THR A 80 -4.95 -12.65 -7.85
C THR A 80 -4.91 -12.49 -9.36
N ILE A 81 -4.34 -11.38 -9.82
CA ILE A 81 -4.06 -11.10 -11.22
C ILE A 81 -2.56 -10.93 -11.37
N TYR A 82 -2.00 -11.66 -12.32
CA TYR A 82 -0.62 -11.52 -12.74
C TYR A 82 -0.58 -10.59 -13.95
N PRO A 83 -0.10 -9.34 -13.78
CA PRO A 83 -0.22 -8.35 -14.81
C PRO A 83 0.79 -8.57 -15.93
N LEU A 84 0.53 -7.97 -17.09
CA LEU A 84 1.53 -7.88 -18.15
C LEU A 84 2.61 -6.88 -17.74
N GLU A 85 3.74 -7.36 -17.21
CA GLU A 85 4.96 -6.58 -17.09
C GLU A 85 6.06 -7.13 -18.01
N THR A 86 6.75 -6.22 -18.70
CA THR A 86 7.91 -6.48 -19.53
C THR A 86 9.12 -6.81 -18.65
N LEU A 87 9.15 -8.02 -18.09
CA LEU A 87 10.38 -8.54 -17.48
C LEU A 87 11.39 -8.88 -18.59
N PRO A 88 12.71 -8.71 -18.35
CA PRO A 88 13.73 -9.04 -19.32
C PRO A 88 13.73 -10.54 -19.66
N VAL A 89 13.08 -10.86 -20.78
CA VAL A 89 13.28 -11.91 -21.81
C VAL A 89 13.40 -13.40 -21.38
N GLU A 90 13.62 -13.77 -20.12
CA GLU A 90 13.89 -15.18 -19.75
C GLU A 90 13.01 -15.79 -18.65
N ILE A 91 11.91 -15.13 -18.24
CA ILE A 91 10.97 -15.70 -17.26
C ILE A 91 9.60 -15.91 -17.91
N HIS A 92 9.13 -17.16 -17.89
CA HIS A 92 7.91 -17.66 -18.54
C HIS A 92 6.59 -17.27 -17.83
N ASP A 93 5.59 -16.89 -18.63
CA ASP A 93 4.19 -17.39 -18.71
C ASP A 93 3.19 -17.27 -17.54
N SER A 94 3.44 -16.49 -16.48
CA SER A 94 2.43 -16.33 -15.40
C SER A 94 1.31 -15.33 -15.71
N ILE A 95 1.22 -14.75 -16.92
CA ILE A 95 0.21 -13.71 -17.24
C ILE A 95 -1.20 -14.29 -17.11
N SER A 96 -2.08 -13.60 -16.39
CA SER A 96 -3.47 -14.03 -16.25
C SER A 96 -4.20 -14.00 -17.60
N ALA A 97 -4.98 -15.03 -17.90
CA ALA A 97 -5.73 -15.11 -19.16
C ALA A 97 -6.78 -14.00 -19.33
N GLU A 98 -7.24 -13.41 -18.22
CA GLU A 98 -8.22 -12.33 -18.17
C GLU A 98 -7.75 -11.25 -17.19
N GLY A 99 -8.02 -9.98 -17.52
CA GLY A 99 -7.77 -8.84 -16.63
C GLY A 99 -6.31 -8.54 -16.31
N PHE A 100 -5.33 -9.17 -16.98
CA PHE A 100 -3.90 -8.93 -16.77
C PHE A 100 -3.46 -7.47 -16.95
N GLN A 101 -4.26 -6.63 -17.58
CA GLN A 101 -3.98 -5.20 -17.69
C GLN A 101 -4.71 -4.35 -16.65
N ILE A 102 -5.73 -4.90 -15.97
CA ILE A 102 -6.67 -4.14 -15.15
C ILE A 102 -6.05 -3.52 -13.90
N LEU A 103 -4.92 -4.04 -13.39
CA LEU A 103 -4.18 -3.52 -12.23
C LEU A 103 -2.72 -3.21 -12.56
N THR A 104 -2.38 -3.03 -13.85
CA THR A 104 -1.04 -2.54 -14.23
C THR A 104 -0.85 -1.09 -13.75
N LEU A 105 0.38 -0.65 -13.49
CA LEU A 105 0.68 0.70 -12.97
C LEU A 105 0.03 1.83 -13.80
N TRP A 106 -0.07 1.64 -15.12
CA TRP A 106 -0.66 2.64 -16.02
C TRP A 106 -2.19 2.58 -16.04
N ALA A 107 -2.77 1.37 -16.03
CA ALA A 107 -4.21 1.17 -15.93
C ALA A 107 -4.78 1.55 -14.55
N ALA A 108 -3.99 1.36 -13.47
CA ALA A 108 -4.35 1.70 -12.09
C ALA A 108 -4.72 3.18 -11.87
N LYS A 109 -4.31 4.04 -12.80
CA LYS A 109 -4.59 5.48 -12.80
C LYS A 109 -5.85 5.84 -13.58
N GLY A 110 -6.37 4.90 -14.35
CA GLY A 110 -7.53 5.05 -15.20
C GLY A 110 -8.84 5.01 -14.42
N PRO A 111 -9.94 5.27 -15.11
CA PRO A 111 -11.27 5.16 -14.54
C PRO A 111 -11.69 3.68 -14.40
N TYR A 112 -12.22 3.33 -13.24
CA TYR A 112 -12.73 1.98 -12.95
C TYR A 112 -14.25 1.98 -12.90
N ALA A 113 -14.86 0.87 -13.30
CA ALA A 113 -16.30 0.68 -13.19
C ALA A 113 -16.65 -0.75 -12.82
N ILE A 114 -17.79 -0.91 -12.14
CA ILE A 114 -18.43 -2.21 -11.91
C ILE A 114 -19.59 -2.32 -12.86
N ARG A 115 -19.54 -3.30 -13.75
CA ARG A 115 -20.63 -3.64 -14.66
C ARG A 115 -21.44 -4.80 -14.10
N TYR A 116 -22.75 -4.64 -14.05
CA TYR A 116 -23.72 -5.70 -13.79
C TYR A 116 -24.36 -6.18 -15.09
N TYR A 117 -24.45 -7.48 -15.29
CA TYR A 117 -25.09 -8.15 -16.40
C TYR A 117 -26.45 -8.69 -15.95
N THR A 118 -27.52 -8.21 -16.58
CA THR A 118 -28.87 -8.60 -16.20
C THR A 118 -29.20 -9.99 -16.75
N PRO A 119 -30.10 -10.75 -16.10
CA PRO A 119 -30.58 -12.02 -16.65
C PRO A 119 -31.24 -11.91 -18.03
N ALA A 120 -31.71 -10.71 -18.40
CA ALA A 120 -32.30 -10.43 -19.70
C ALA A 120 -31.26 -10.32 -20.83
N GLY A 121 -29.96 -10.30 -20.50
CA GLY A 121 -28.86 -10.15 -21.45
C GLY A 121 -28.36 -8.71 -21.64
N ASP A 122 -28.93 -7.76 -20.90
CA ASP A 122 -28.45 -6.36 -20.89
C ASP A 122 -27.28 -6.18 -19.91
N SER A 123 -26.66 -5.00 -19.90
CA SER A 123 -25.69 -4.64 -18.87
C SER A 123 -25.79 -3.17 -18.48
N ILE A 124 -25.46 -2.87 -17.22
CA ILE A 124 -25.45 -1.51 -16.66
C ILE A 124 -24.18 -1.31 -15.82
N ILE A 125 -23.67 -0.09 -15.76
CA ILE A 125 -22.64 0.27 -14.78
C ILE A 125 -23.34 0.74 -13.51
N ILE A 126 -22.98 0.12 -12.40
CA ILE A 126 -23.63 0.35 -11.09
C ILE A 126 -22.75 1.17 -10.15
N ASP A 127 -21.46 1.26 -10.42
CA ASP A 127 -20.51 2.06 -9.66
C ASP A 127 -19.29 2.37 -10.52
N ALA A 128 -18.68 3.52 -10.32
CA ALA A 128 -17.47 3.91 -11.03
C ALA A 128 -16.63 4.92 -10.24
N VAL A 129 -15.34 4.94 -10.56
CA VAL A 129 -14.30 5.72 -9.87
C VAL A 129 -13.45 6.44 -10.90
N ASN A 130 -13.05 7.69 -10.60
CA ASN A 130 -12.14 8.51 -11.41
C ASN A 130 -12.61 8.78 -12.86
N HIS A 131 -13.91 9.01 -13.08
CA HIS A 131 -14.50 9.22 -14.42
C HIS A 131 -15.19 10.58 -14.57
N SER A 132 -15.43 11.00 -15.81
CA SER A 132 -16.24 12.18 -16.15
C SER A 132 -17.51 11.76 -16.88
N MET A 133 -18.67 12.30 -16.49
CA MET A 133 -19.98 12.01 -17.12
C MET A 133 -20.44 13.12 -18.07
N THR A 134 -19.50 13.84 -18.70
CA THR A 134 -19.88 15.00 -19.52
C THR A 134 -20.63 14.63 -20.80
N ASP A 135 -20.67 13.36 -21.21
CA ASP A 135 -21.50 12.84 -22.32
C ASP A 135 -21.96 11.40 -22.02
N ASP A 136 -22.88 10.85 -22.82
CA ASP A 136 -23.36 9.44 -22.76
C ASP A 136 -22.23 8.37 -22.90
N ASP A 137 -20.97 8.81 -23.00
CA ASP A 137 -19.76 8.00 -23.13
C ASP A 137 -18.85 8.16 -21.91
N PHE A 138 -18.25 7.06 -21.46
CA PHE A 138 -17.28 7.05 -20.37
C PHE A 138 -15.99 7.74 -20.81
N LYS A 139 -15.72 8.95 -20.30
CA LYS A 139 -14.52 9.73 -20.63
C LYS A 139 -13.58 9.82 -19.44
N TRP A 140 -12.29 9.69 -19.73
CA TRP A 140 -11.22 10.01 -18.80
C TRP A 140 -10.71 11.43 -19.06
N ASP A 141 -10.96 12.32 -18.11
CA ASP A 141 -10.54 13.72 -18.17
C ASP A 141 -9.20 13.97 -17.45
N GLY A 142 -8.46 12.89 -17.15
CA GLY A 142 -7.21 12.93 -16.40
C GLY A 142 -7.39 12.48 -14.95
N LEU A 143 -6.33 12.64 -14.16
CA LEU A 143 -6.34 12.37 -12.73
C LEU A 143 -7.13 13.47 -12.02
N LEU A 144 -8.22 13.08 -11.35
CA LEU A 144 -9.10 14.02 -10.65
C LEU A 144 -8.73 14.13 -9.17
N SER A 145 -9.02 15.30 -8.59
CA SER A 145 -8.96 15.48 -7.14
C SER A 145 -10.11 14.74 -6.45
N VAL A 146 -9.83 14.10 -5.32
CA VAL A 146 -10.83 13.43 -4.47
C VAL A 146 -10.67 13.94 -3.05
N ALA A 147 -11.75 14.35 -2.42
CA ALA A 147 -11.75 14.91 -1.06
C ALA A 147 -10.75 16.07 -0.88
N GLY A 148 -10.54 16.87 -1.94
CA GLY A 148 -9.59 17.99 -1.94
C GLY A 148 -8.13 17.60 -2.16
N VAL A 149 -7.81 16.31 -2.24
CA VAL A 149 -6.46 15.80 -2.54
C VAL A 149 -6.25 15.77 -4.05
N PRO A 150 -5.30 16.54 -4.63
CA PRO A 150 -5.01 16.51 -6.06
C PRO A 150 -4.54 15.13 -6.52
N GLU A 151 -5.08 14.67 -7.64
CA GLU A 151 -4.66 13.41 -8.28
C GLU A 151 -4.67 12.22 -7.30
N ALA A 152 -5.66 12.16 -6.41
CA ALA A 152 -5.67 11.22 -5.29
C ALA A 152 -5.58 9.75 -5.74
N ALA A 153 -6.20 9.39 -6.86
CA ALA A 153 -6.13 8.04 -7.43
C ALA A 153 -4.70 7.61 -7.86
N LEU A 154 -3.76 8.55 -7.99
CA LEU A 154 -2.35 8.27 -8.29
C LEU A 154 -1.52 8.04 -7.02
N THR A 155 -1.84 8.74 -5.95
CA THR A 155 -0.95 8.90 -4.78
C THR A 155 -1.51 8.31 -3.50
N HIS A 156 -2.81 7.96 -3.49
CA HIS A 156 -3.54 7.51 -2.31
C HIS A 156 -4.34 6.25 -2.62
N VAL A 157 -4.53 5.44 -1.58
CA VAL A 157 -5.60 4.43 -1.55
C VAL A 157 -6.91 5.15 -1.30
N LEU A 158 -7.90 4.92 -2.15
CA LEU A 158 -9.24 5.48 -1.98
C LEU A 158 -10.14 4.47 -1.25
N VAL A 159 -10.53 4.79 -0.02
CA VAL A 159 -11.48 3.97 0.76
C VAL A 159 -12.82 4.69 0.82
N ARG A 160 -13.92 4.05 0.43
CA ARG A 160 -15.25 4.67 0.53
C ARG A 160 -15.71 4.71 2.00
N LYS A 161 -16.42 5.76 2.41
CA LYS A 161 -17.02 5.85 3.74
C LYS A 161 -18.01 4.73 3.96
N PHE A 162 -18.00 4.14 5.15
CA PHE A 162 -18.91 3.03 5.49
C PHE A 162 -20.38 3.40 5.37
N SER A 163 -20.75 4.66 5.64
CA SER A 163 -22.13 5.15 5.54
C SER A 163 -22.69 5.10 4.12
N ILE A 164 -21.85 4.99 3.10
CA ILE A 164 -22.25 4.95 1.70
C ILE A 164 -22.65 3.53 1.32
N LYS A 165 -23.94 3.35 0.99
CA LYS A 165 -24.53 2.04 0.68
C LYS A 165 -24.93 1.87 -0.79
N GLN A 166 -24.68 2.88 -1.61
CA GLN A 166 -25.03 2.92 -3.02
C GLN A 166 -23.81 3.26 -3.85
N GLY A 167 -23.72 2.67 -5.04
CA GLY A 167 -22.71 3.04 -6.03
C GLY A 167 -23.02 4.37 -6.70
N VAL A 168 -22.09 4.83 -7.53
CA VAL A 168 -22.24 5.96 -8.46
C VAL A 168 -22.60 5.41 -9.86
N PRO A 169 -23.87 5.10 -10.16
CA PRO A 169 -24.23 4.56 -11.47
C PRO A 169 -24.09 5.61 -12.56
N LEU A 170 -23.79 5.15 -13.78
CA LEU A 170 -23.74 6.04 -14.95
C LEU A 170 -25.14 6.52 -15.36
N GLY A 171 -25.24 7.76 -15.84
CA GLY A 171 -26.44 8.31 -16.47
C GLY A 171 -27.51 8.85 -15.52
N LEU A 172 -27.29 8.80 -14.21
CA LEU A 172 -28.11 9.50 -13.22
C LEU A 172 -27.38 10.77 -12.77
N HIS A 173 -27.85 11.93 -13.22
CA HIS A 173 -27.22 13.24 -12.97
C HIS A 173 -27.09 13.60 -11.47
N GLU A 174 -27.89 12.98 -10.60
CA GLU A 174 -27.84 13.16 -9.14
C GLU A 174 -26.74 12.31 -8.46
N SER A 175 -26.22 11.28 -9.15
CA SER A 175 -25.10 10.43 -8.72
C SER A 175 -23.94 10.57 -9.70
N ASN A 176 -23.45 11.81 -9.89
CA ASN A 176 -22.25 12.05 -10.68
C ASN A 176 -21.00 11.88 -9.80
N TRP A 177 -19.93 11.32 -10.37
CA TRP A 177 -18.62 11.21 -9.74
C TRP A 177 -18.13 12.53 -9.14
N ASP A 178 -18.43 13.67 -9.76
CA ASP A 178 -18.07 14.99 -9.21
C ASP A 178 -18.69 15.27 -7.85
N ALA A 179 -19.92 14.81 -7.60
CA ALA A 179 -20.55 14.91 -6.30
C ALA A 179 -19.93 13.90 -5.33
N ALA A 180 -19.76 12.64 -5.76
CA ALA A 180 -19.22 11.58 -4.92
C ALA A 180 -17.77 11.86 -4.48
N ARG A 181 -16.92 12.39 -5.37
CA ARG A 181 -15.52 12.69 -5.04
C ARG A 181 -15.38 13.88 -4.11
N GLY A 182 -16.36 14.78 -4.07
CA GLY A 182 -16.37 15.96 -3.22
C GLY A 182 -15.23 16.95 -3.51
N THR A 183 -15.20 18.02 -2.71
CA THR A 183 -14.13 19.03 -2.73
C THR A 183 -13.27 19.01 -1.47
N ASP A 184 -13.72 18.36 -0.40
CA ASP A 184 -12.98 18.10 0.83
C ASP A 184 -13.43 16.76 1.47
N ILE A 185 -12.83 16.39 2.61
CA ILE A 185 -13.12 15.11 3.28
C ILE A 185 -14.55 15.02 3.85
N ASN A 186 -15.22 16.14 4.11
CA ASN A 186 -16.55 16.16 4.70
C ASN A 186 -17.63 15.90 3.66
N ASP A 187 -17.51 16.50 2.48
CA ASP A 187 -18.49 16.35 1.38
C ASP A 187 -18.20 15.15 0.46
N SER A 188 -16.99 14.59 0.49
CA SER A 188 -16.63 13.39 -0.27
C SER A 188 -17.24 12.11 0.31
N GLU A 189 -17.56 11.17 -0.55
CA GLU A 189 -17.83 9.77 -0.19
C GLU A 189 -16.57 8.96 0.06
N TRP A 190 -15.40 9.50 -0.31
CA TRP A 190 -14.12 8.79 -0.33
C TRP A 190 -13.16 9.38 0.70
N MET A 191 -12.30 8.51 1.22
CA MET A 191 -11.24 8.80 2.17
C MET A 191 -9.91 8.44 1.51
N PRO A 192 -9.18 9.43 0.97
CA PRO A 192 -7.84 9.21 0.45
C PRO A 192 -6.85 8.97 1.59
N ILE A 193 -6.14 7.84 1.56
CA ILE A 193 -5.08 7.51 2.51
C ILE A 193 -3.76 7.48 1.75
N LEU A 194 -2.81 8.30 2.19
CA LEU A 194 -1.49 8.33 1.57
C LEU A 194 -0.81 6.98 1.80
N HIS A 195 -0.39 6.33 0.71
CA HIS A 195 0.34 5.07 0.78
C HIS A 195 1.72 5.27 0.18
N ASN A 196 2.77 5.09 0.99
CA ASN A 196 4.14 5.19 0.53
C ASN A 196 4.56 3.83 -0.05
N GLU A 197 4.59 3.69 -1.37
CA GLU A 197 4.72 2.39 -2.07
C GLU A 197 6.14 1.76 -2.04
N ILE A 198 7.02 2.15 -1.12
CA ILE A 198 8.45 1.87 -1.25
C ILE A 198 8.80 0.43 -0.85
N ASP A 199 7.99 -0.25 -0.03
CA ASP A 199 8.30 -1.62 0.44
C ASP A 199 7.37 -2.70 -0.16
N PRO A 200 7.84 -3.54 -1.11
CA PRO A 200 7.05 -4.64 -1.65
C PRO A 200 6.86 -5.83 -0.69
N VAL A 201 7.57 -5.88 0.44
CA VAL A 201 7.43 -6.91 1.48
C VAL A 201 6.90 -6.34 2.82
N GLY A 202 6.67 -5.03 2.86
CA GLY A 202 6.13 -4.29 4.00
C GLY A 202 4.77 -4.80 4.47
N ASN A 203 4.34 -4.28 5.61
CA ASN A 203 3.03 -4.59 6.16
C ASN A 203 1.90 -4.02 5.28
N ILE A 204 0.76 -4.70 5.30
CA ILE A 204 -0.42 -4.29 4.55
C ILE A 204 -1.37 -3.65 5.53
N PHE A 205 -1.93 -2.50 5.14
CA PHE A 205 -3.06 -1.90 5.86
C PHE A 205 -4.08 -2.95 6.29
N ARG A 206 -4.77 -2.67 7.39
CA ARG A 206 -5.88 -3.48 7.89
C ARG A 206 -7.21 -3.11 7.24
N THR A 207 -7.20 -2.20 6.25
CA THR A 207 -8.37 -1.83 5.44
C THR A 207 -8.79 -2.91 4.43
N PRO A 208 -7.89 -3.66 3.75
CA PRO A 208 -8.31 -4.66 2.78
C PRO A 208 -9.08 -5.81 3.44
N GLY A 209 -10.25 -6.13 2.89
CA GLY A 209 -11.15 -7.17 3.39
C GLY A 209 -12.00 -6.74 4.59
N ASN A 210 -11.83 -5.51 5.07
CA ASN A 210 -12.45 -4.98 6.27
C ASN A 210 -13.14 -3.66 5.96
N HIS A 211 -14.47 -3.69 5.83
CA HIS A 211 -15.27 -2.50 5.55
C HIS A 211 -16.37 -2.31 6.61
N GLY A 212 -16.18 -1.34 7.48
CA GLY A 212 -16.98 -1.12 8.70
C GLY A 212 -16.87 0.32 9.21
N ASP A 213 -17.64 0.66 10.24
CA ASP A 213 -17.49 1.94 10.95
C ASP A 213 -16.36 1.83 11.98
N PHE A 214 -15.13 1.83 11.50
CA PHE A 214 -13.95 1.66 12.34
C PHE A 214 -13.48 3.00 12.93
N HIS A 215 -12.88 2.91 14.11
CA HIS A 215 -12.28 4.01 14.86
C HIS A 215 -10.83 3.65 15.21
N ILE A 216 -10.02 4.63 15.60
CA ILE A 216 -8.63 4.35 15.97
C ILE A 216 -8.61 3.36 17.14
N ASP A 217 -8.12 2.16 16.84
CA ASP A 217 -7.93 1.06 17.80
C ASP A 217 -6.51 0.55 17.66
N VAL A 218 -5.68 0.92 18.63
CA VAL A 218 -4.27 0.59 18.68
C VAL A 218 -3.86 0.24 20.10
N GLN A 219 -3.13 -0.87 20.23
CA GLN A 219 -2.52 -1.31 21.46
C GLN A 219 -1.06 -1.67 21.20
N SER A 220 -0.24 -1.65 22.24
CA SER A 220 1.13 -2.12 22.10
C SER A 220 1.18 -3.65 22.04
N ALA A 221 1.88 -4.20 21.06
CA ALA A 221 2.30 -5.61 21.07
C ALA A 221 3.62 -5.79 21.86
N ASN A 222 4.41 -4.71 21.95
CA ASN A 222 5.68 -4.68 22.67
C ASN A 222 5.51 -4.09 24.09
N PRO A 223 5.87 -4.82 25.16
CA PRO A 223 5.70 -4.34 26.54
C PRO A 223 6.52 -3.07 26.86
N ASP A 224 7.59 -2.79 26.12
CA ASP A 224 8.46 -1.62 26.30
C ASP A 224 7.99 -0.41 25.48
N LEU A 225 7.01 -0.60 24.59
CA LEU A 225 6.36 0.49 23.85
C LEU A 225 5.08 0.89 24.60
N THR A 226 5.01 2.16 25.00
CA THR A 226 3.82 2.72 25.66
C THR A 226 3.04 3.63 24.71
N ILE A 227 1.75 3.34 24.55
CA ILE A 227 0.83 4.11 23.71
C ILE A 227 -0.16 4.84 24.59
N ASP A 228 -0.13 6.16 24.51
CA ASP A 228 -1.20 7.03 24.98
C ASP A 228 -1.84 7.66 23.75
N ILE A 229 -3.05 7.21 23.40
CA ILE A 229 -3.77 7.68 22.22
C ILE A 229 -4.13 9.17 22.31
N ASP A 230 -4.19 9.73 23.51
CA ASP A 230 -4.49 11.15 23.73
C ASP A 230 -3.20 11.99 23.64
N ALA A 231 -2.03 11.39 23.81
CA ALA A 231 -0.75 12.08 23.69
C ALA A 231 -0.40 12.42 22.23
N PRO A 232 0.35 13.51 21.98
CA PRO A 232 0.85 13.87 20.65
C PRO A 232 2.14 13.13 20.26
N SER A 233 2.65 12.27 21.14
CA SER A 233 3.92 11.58 20.95
C SER A 233 3.88 10.17 21.51
N MET A 234 4.66 9.28 20.92
CA MET A 234 4.85 7.90 21.35
C MET A 234 6.32 7.68 21.68
N THR A 235 6.60 6.94 22.74
CA THR A 235 7.97 6.48 23.03
C THR A 235 8.15 5.07 22.50
N VAL A 236 9.15 4.88 21.65
CA VAL A 236 9.50 3.59 21.06
C VAL A 236 10.86 3.14 21.57
N PRO A 237 11.08 1.83 21.81
CA PRO A 237 12.40 1.30 22.15
C PRO A 237 13.44 1.63 21.08
N TRP A 238 14.71 1.74 21.49
CA TRP A 238 15.82 1.75 20.53
C TRP A 238 15.89 0.40 19.82
N GLY A 239 16.16 0.41 18.52
CA GLY A 239 16.31 -0.81 17.70
C GLY A 239 15.08 -1.15 16.85
N ILE A 240 13.93 -0.50 17.05
CA ILE A 240 12.77 -0.72 16.19
C ILE A 240 13.06 -0.26 14.76
N VAL A 241 12.91 -1.17 13.80
CA VAL A 241 13.11 -0.88 12.36
C VAL A 241 12.05 0.13 11.88
N ARG A 242 12.50 1.14 11.14
CA ARG A 242 11.64 2.23 10.66
C ARG A 242 10.68 1.80 9.54
N GLY A 243 9.77 2.67 9.14
CA GLY A 243 8.84 2.41 8.03
C GLY A 243 7.65 1.56 8.47
N ASP A 244 7.25 0.59 7.66
CA ASP A 244 6.11 -0.30 7.96
C ASP A 244 6.40 -1.31 9.08
N TYR A 245 7.67 -1.52 9.43
CA TYR A 245 8.10 -2.50 10.44
C TYR A 245 7.74 -2.06 11.86
N ILE A 246 7.61 -0.76 12.14
CA ILE A 246 7.10 -0.26 13.43
C ILE A 246 5.70 -0.80 13.75
N ILE A 247 4.94 -1.21 12.74
CA ILE A 247 3.59 -1.75 12.92
C ILE A 247 3.62 -3.16 13.53
N ASP A 248 4.73 -3.89 13.39
CA ASP A 248 4.89 -5.19 14.05
C ASP A 248 4.96 -5.07 15.58
N GLU A 249 5.29 -3.87 16.08
CA GLU A 249 5.27 -3.52 17.51
C GLU A 249 3.87 -3.16 18.03
N LEU A 250 2.87 -3.11 17.14
CA LEU A 250 1.52 -2.66 17.42
C LEU A 250 0.49 -3.76 17.15
N THR A 251 -0.53 -3.83 17.99
CA THR A 251 -1.78 -4.53 17.67
C THR A 251 -2.78 -3.50 17.17
N LEU A 252 -3.07 -3.54 15.87
CA LEU A 252 -4.04 -2.65 15.22
C LEU A 252 -5.40 -3.36 15.04
N GLY A 253 -6.48 -2.61 15.23
CA GLY A 253 -7.84 -3.03 14.86
C GLY A 253 -8.05 -3.14 13.34
N ASP A 254 -9.22 -3.64 12.96
CA ASP A 254 -9.65 -3.68 11.56
C ASP A 254 -9.89 -2.26 11.00
N GLY A 255 -9.74 -2.08 9.68
CA GLY A 255 -9.94 -0.78 9.04
C GLY A 255 -8.85 0.26 9.31
N MET A 256 -7.74 -0.14 9.93
CA MET A 256 -6.61 0.72 10.22
C MET A 256 -5.64 0.82 9.04
N ALA A 257 -5.06 1.99 8.84
CA ALA A 257 -3.94 2.22 7.93
C ALA A 257 -2.89 3.12 8.61
N TRP A 258 -1.73 3.30 8.00
CA TRP A 258 -0.65 4.07 8.61
C TRP A 258 0.27 4.72 7.58
N LEU A 259 1.06 5.67 8.05
CA LEU A 259 2.14 6.29 7.31
C LEU A 259 3.28 6.62 8.26
N TYR A 260 4.46 6.08 7.95
CA TYR A 260 5.71 6.48 8.58
C TYR A 260 6.34 7.64 7.80
N ILE A 261 6.78 8.68 8.50
CA ILE A 261 7.45 9.83 7.91
C ILE A 261 8.76 10.07 8.67
N GLU A 262 9.88 9.91 7.95
CA GLU A 262 11.20 10.29 8.44
C GLU A 262 11.28 11.81 8.66
N LYS A 263 12.00 12.21 9.70
CA LYS A 263 12.35 13.60 9.89
C LYS A 263 13.20 14.06 8.70
N PRO A 264 12.93 15.24 8.10
CA PRO A 264 13.69 15.72 6.94
C PRO A 264 15.12 16.11 7.36
N SER A 265 16.03 15.14 7.44
CA SER A 265 17.44 15.36 7.71
C SER A 265 18.30 14.26 7.10
N LEU A 266 19.40 14.65 6.42
CA LEU A 266 20.34 13.69 5.83
C LEU A 266 20.95 12.73 6.85
N LYS A 267 21.05 13.14 8.13
CA LYS A 267 21.60 12.31 9.19
C LYS A 267 20.64 11.19 9.56
N ASP A 268 19.35 11.47 9.56
CA ASP A 268 18.29 10.51 9.87
C ASP A 268 18.16 9.43 8.79
N SER A 269 18.18 9.83 7.51
CA SER A 269 18.07 8.89 6.39
C SER A 269 19.20 7.86 6.26
N VAL A 270 20.28 7.99 7.04
CA VAL A 270 21.37 7.00 7.15
C VAL A 270 20.97 5.81 8.03
N HIS A 271 20.07 6.00 8.99
CA HIS A 271 19.66 4.96 9.95
C HIS A 271 18.55 4.09 9.35
N ASN A 272 18.49 2.80 9.71
CA ASN A 272 17.37 1.92 9.33
C ASN A 272 16.42 1.62 10.49
N ILE A 273 16.71 2.15 11.67
CA ILE A 273 15.84 2.13 12.84
C ILE A 273 15.15 3.49 13.02
N CYS A 274 14.03 3.51 13.74
CA CYS A 274 13.31 4.73 14.10
C CYS A 274 14.25 5.74 14.77
N GLN A 275 14.06 7.03 14.47
CA GLN A 275 14.79 8.12 15.10
C GLN A 275 13.86 9.09 15.83
N THR A 276 14.39 9.73 16.88
CA THR A 276 13.65 10.77 17.60
C THR A 276 13.34 11.95 16.69
N GLY A 277 12.06 12.24 16.54
CA GLY A 277 11.53 13.29 15.67
C GLY A 277 10.92 12.79 14.36
N ASP A 278 10.93 11.48 14.12
CA ASP A 278 10.11 10.83 13.09
C ASP A 278 8.63 10.88 13.48
N TYR A 279 7.75 10.58 12.52
CA TYR A 279 6.31 10.55 12.74
C TYR A 279 5.69 9.23 12.30
N LEU A 280 4.75 8.76 13.11
CA LEU A 280 3.80 7.73 12.73
C LEU A 280 2.40 8.34 12.71
N THR A 281 1.78 8.35 11.54
CA THR A 281 0.36 8.68 11.40
C THR A 281 -0.44 7.40 11.31
N LEU A 282 -1.47 7.25 12.15
CA LEU A 282 -2.46 6.19 12.07
C LEU A 282 -3.77 6.75 11.51
N TYR A 283 -4.42 5.96 10.67
CA TYR A 283 -5.73 6.23 10.11
C TYR A 283 -6.72 5.15 10.51
N ALA A 284 -7.99 5.50 10.74
CA ALA A 284 -9.09 4.55 10.82
C ALA A 284 -10.18 4.92 9.80
N CYS A 285 -10.61 3.93 9.02
CA CYS A 285 -11.60 4.12 7.96
C CYS A 285 -12.99 3.69 8.41
N GLY A 286 -13.85 4.66 8.73
CA GLY A 286 -15.23 4.41 9.11
C GLY A 286 -16.24 5.23 8.30
N ASN A 287 -17.25 5.75 8.98
CA ASN A 287 -18.12 6.81 8.46
C ASN A 287 -17.37 8.12 8.23
N VAL A 288 -16.27 8.30 8.97
CA VAL A 288 -15.32 9.41 8.85
C VAL A 288 -13.90 8.83 8.80
N LEU A 289 -12.97 9.60 8.24
CA LEU A 289 -11.55 9.29 8.33
C LEU A 289 -11.03 9.87 9.65
N GLU A 290 -10.70 9.00 10.60
CA GLU A 290 -9.95 9.42 11.79
C GLU A 290 -8.46 9.39 11.49
N GLN A 291 -7.73 10.39 11.97
CA GLN A 291 -6.29 10.49 11.83
C GLN A 291 -5.67 10.85 13.18
N LYS A 292 -4.60 10.16 13.55
CA LYS A 292 -3.79 10.47 14.72
C LYS A 292 -2.31 10.46 14.36
N ASP A 293 -1.64 11.57 14.63
CA ASP A 293 -0.20 11.71 14.42
C ASP A 293 0.54 11.57 15.75
N PHE A 294 1.60 10.77 15.74
CA PHE A 294 2.53 10.61 16.85
C PHE A 294 3.93 11.05 16.44
N ALA A 295 4.48 12.03 17.14
CA ALA A 295 5.92 12.26 17.11
C ALA A 295 6.63 11.15 17.88
N LEU A 296 7.63 10.52 17.26
CA LEU A 296 8.37 9.42 17.85
C LEU A 296 9.51 9.94 18.73
N ASN A 297 9.59 9.43 19.95
CA ASN A 297 10.71 9.60 20.86
C ASN A 297 11.36 8.24 21.08
N VAL A 298 12.56 8.05 20.56
CA VAL A 298 13.30 6.79 20.74
C VAL A 298 13.95 6.82 22.12
N SER A 299 13.71 5.78 22.92
CA SER A 299 14.35 5.64 24.23
C SER A 299 15.84 5.38 24.09
N ASP A 300 16.59 5.55 25.19
CA ASP A 300 17.95 5.01 25.23
C ASP A 300 17.90 3.47 25.11
N PRO A 301 18.91 2.84 24.48
CA PRO A 301 19.00 1.39 24.44
C PRO A 301 19.23 0.81 25.83
N ALA A 302 18.78 -0.43 26.03
CA ALA A 302 19.09 -1.18 27.25
C ALA A 302 20.62 -1.32 27.42
N VAL A 303 21.09 -1.37 28.67
CA VAL A 303 22.53 -1.42 28.99
C VAL A 303 23.21 -2.67 28.42
N ASP A 304 22.45 -3.75 28.29
CA ASP A 304 22.87 -5.03 27.72
C ASP A 304 22.43 -5.23 26.26
N MET A 305 21.94 -4.19 25.60
CA MET A 305 21.54 -4.24 24.19
C MET A 305 22.75 -4.57 23.30
N ALA A 306 22.63 -5.63 22.52
CA ALA A 306 23.71 -6.14 21.66
C ALA A 306 23.33 -6.20 20.17
N GLU A 307 22.19 -5.59 19.81
CA GLU A 307 21.69 -5.58 18.43
C GLU A 307 22.56 -4.71 17.50
N VAL A 308 22.54 -5.09 16.23
CA VAL A 308 23.30 -4.46 15.14
C VAL A 308 22.36 -4.25 13.96
N PHE A 309 22.36 -3.04 13.41
CA PHE A 309 21.55 -2.69 12.25
C PHE A 309 22.43 -2.19 11.11
N PRO A 310 22.06 -2.43 9.85
CA PRO A 310 22.78 -1.86 8.73
C PRO A 310 22.49 -0.36 8.61
N LEU A 311 23.48 0.41 8.17
CA LEU A 311 23.33 1.83 7.83
C LEU A 311 23.24 2.01 6.32
N SER A 312 22.39 2.94 5.89
CA SER A 312 22.27 3.36 4.50
C SER A 312 23.26 4.47 4.18
N TYR A 313 23.66 4.56 2.92
CA TYR A 313 24.39 5.70 2.40
C TYR A 313 23.77 6.19 1.11
N LYS A 314 23.92 7.49 0.87
CA LYS A 314 23.48 8.09 -0.39
C LYS A 314 24.58 7.92 -1.42
N GLU A 315 24.30 7.22 -2.51
CA GLU A 315 25.20 7.18 -3.65
C GLU A 315 25.34 8.60 -4.24
N PHE A 316 26.52 8.92 -4.79
CA PHE A 316 26.75 10.24 -5.36
C PHE A 316 25.73 10.52 -6.47
N PRO A 317 25.22 11.75 -6.57
CA PRO A 317 24.26 12.11 -7.61
C PRO A 317 24.88 11.86 -9.00
N ASP A 318 24.24 10.98 -9.76
CA ASP A 318 24.47 10.82 -11.19
C ASP A 318 23.79 12.02 -11.89
N PRO A 319 24.34 12.61 -12.97
CA PRO A 319 23.58 13.53 -13.82
C PRO A 319 22.16 13.06 -14.19
N ALA A 320 21.92 11.74 -14.25
CA ALA A 320 20.60 11.13 -14.48
C ALA A 320 19.73 11.01 -13.22
N ASP A 321 20.32 11.02 -12.03
CA ASP A 321 19.65 11.01 -10.73
C ASP A 321 20.30 12.04 -9.79
N PRO A 322 19.93 13.33 -9.94
CA PRO A 322 20.53 14.42 -9.18
C PRO A 322 20.17 14.37 -7.69
N GLU A 323 19.17 13.59 -7.31
CA GLU A 323 18.82 13.38 -5.91
C GLU A 323 19.68 12.28 -5.31
N GLY A 324 20.02 11.24 -6.07
CA GLY A 324 20.85 10.11 -5.65
C GLY A 324 20.04 9.08 -4.85
N ILE A 325 20.47 7.82 -4.94
CA ILE A 325 19.74 6.68 -4.35
C ILE A 325 20.32 6.35 -2.97
N TRP A 326 19.44 6.06 -2.00
CA TRP A 326 19.84 5.48 -0.72
C TRP A 326 20.06 3.99 -0.89
N LEU A 327 21.26 3.53 -0.54
CA LEU A 327 21.66 2.13 -0.62
C LEU A 327 22.05 1.61 0.76
N THR A 328 21.58 0.41 1.08
CA THR A 328 21.97 -0.32 2.29
C THR A 328 22.89 -1.47 1.87
N PRO A 329 24.23 -1.32 2.02
CA PRO A 329 25.19 -2.25 1.42
C PRO A 329 25.24 -3.60 2.12
N HIS A 330 24.75 -3.72 3.35
CA HIS A 330 24.75 -4.94 4.13
C HIS A 330 23.34 -5.25 4.64
N TYR A 331 23.05 -6.52 4.87
CA TYR A 331 21.90 -6.92 5.67
C TYR A 331 22.40 -7.58 6.95
N VAL A 332 21.60 -7.49 8.00
CA VAL A 332 21.82 -8.20 9.25
C VAL A 332 20.60 -9.10 9.45
N THR A 333 20.82 -10.38 9.68
CA THR A 333 19.72 -11.29 10.04
C THR A 333 19.31 -11.05 11.48
N GLU A 334 18.06 -11.33 11.80
CA GLU A 334 17.51 -11.22 13.14
C GLU A 334 16.96 -12.58 13.58
N GLU A 335 17.09 -12.89 14.88
CA GLU A 335 16.56 -14.10 15.52
C GLU A 335 16.98 -15.43 14.88
N MET A 336 18.18 -15.49 14.28
CA MET A 336 18.64 -16.73 13.66
C MET A 336 18.97 -17.80 14.73
N PRO A 337 18.64 -19.10 14.51
CA PRO A 337 18.74 -20.15 15.53
C PRO A 337 20.14 -20.41 16.13
N VAL A 338 21.19 -19.82 15.56
CA VAL A 338 22.57 -20.04 15.98
C VAL A 338 23.25 -18.70 16.28
N ILE A 339 23.34 -17.84 15.28
CA ILE A 339 23.94 -16.51 15.40
C ILE A 339 23.43 -15.64 14.25
N ASP A 340 23.17 -14.38 14.55
CA ASP A 340 22.87 -13.40 13.52
C ASP A 340 24.09 -13.15 12.64
N THR A 341 23.83 -12.97 11.34
CA THR A 341 24.85 -12.92 10.31
C THR A 341 24.76 -11.60 9.56
N ILE A 342 25.93 -11.00 9.32
CA ILE A 342 26.05 -9.84 8.43
C ILE A 342 26.30 -10.36 7.02
N GLY A 343 25.39 -10.06 6.10
CA GLY A 343 25.45 -10.49 4.72
C GLY A 343 25.82 -9.39 3.73
N ASN A 344 25.93 -9.79 2.45
CA ASN A 344 26.43 -8.94 1.36
C ASN A 344 27.83 -8.34 1.63
N VAL A 345 28.68 -9.11 2.31
CA VAL A 345 30.08 -8.74 2.58
C VAL A 345 30.95 -9.28 1.45
N LEU A 346 31.47 -8.39 0.61
CA LEU A 346 32.35 -8.75 -0.49
C LEU A 346 33.67 -9.38 0.00
N PHE A 347 34.27 -10.24 -0.81
CA PHE A 347 35.57 -10.84 -0.51
C PHE A 347 36.62 -9.75 -0.26
N ALA A 348 37.43 -9.94 0.78
CA ALA A 348 38.47 -9.01 1.22
C ALA A 348 37.95 -7.60 1.62
N THR A 349 36.66 -7.47 1.98
CA THR A 349 36.15 -6.29 2.68
C THR A 349 36.95 -6.08 3.96
N ARG A 350 37.53 -4.87 4.10
CA ARG A 350 38.22 -4.53 5.33
C ARG A 350 37.22 -4.29 6.45
N ILE A 351 37.59 -4.67 7.67
CA ILE A 351 36.73 -4.53 8.86
C ILE A 351 36.31 -3.07 9.09
N ASP A 352 37.20 -2.10 8.87
CA ASP A 352 36.86 -0.68 9.00
C ASP A 352 35.83 -0.21 7.97
N SER A 353 35.86 -0.78 6.76
CA SER A 353 34.83 -0.53 5.75
C SER A 353 33.48 -1.15 6.13
N LEU A 354 33.49 -2.34 6.74
CA LEU A 354 32.28 -3.02 7.20
C LEU A 354 31.60 -2.24 8.34
N TYR A 355 32.35 -1.92 9.40
CA TYR A 355 31.82 -1.19 10.56
C TYR A 355 31.33 0.23 10.24
N LYS A 356 31.77 0.82 9.12
CA LYS A 356 31.26 2.12 8.67
C LYS A 356 29.77 2.08 8.34
N TYR A 357 29.25 0.92 7.92
CA TYR A 357 27.87 0.75 7.45
C TYR A 357 27.04 -0.11 8.40
N LEU A 358 27.43 -0.14 9.68
CA LEU A 358 26.71 -0.82 10.73
C LEU A 358 26.56 0.13 11.91
N GLU A 359 25.40 0.10 12.54
CA GLU A 359 25.15 0.72 13.83
C GLU A 359 24.92 -0.36 14.88
N LYS A 360 25.29 -0.05 16.12
CA LYS A 360 25.08 -0.88 17.30
C LYS A 360 24.63 0.03 18.45
N ALA A 361 24.12 -0.57 19.51
CA ALA A 361 23.90 0.17 20.74
C ALA A 361 25.20 0.90 21.19
N PRO A 362 25.13 2.15 21.67
CA PRO A 362 26.31 2.97 21.99
C PRO A 362 27.30 2.27 22.92
N ASP A 363 26.79 1.58 23.94
CA ASP A 363 27.58 0.90 24.97
C ASP A 363 27.97 -0.54 24.62
N ALA A 364 27.44 -1.10 23.53
CA ALA A 364 27.80 -2.45 23.09
C ALA A 364 29.27 -2.53 22.62
N THR A 365 29.84 -3.72 22.67
CA THR A 365 31.15 -4.01 22.04
C THR A 365 30.99 -5.18 21.09
N TRP A 366 31.62 -5.11 19.92
CA TRP A 366 31.62 -6.21 18.95
C TRP A 366 33.04 -6.67 18.61
N GLU A 367 33.17 -7.95 18.30
CA GLU A 367 34.37 -8.58 17.74
C GLU A 367 33.91 -9.52 16.61
N ILE A 368 34.53 -9.41 15.43
CA ILE A 368 34.32 -10.37 14.34
C ILE A 368 35.27 -11.54 14.59
N ILE A 369 34.71 -12.75 14.72
CA ILE A 369 35.43 -14.01 14.99
C ILE A 369 35.85 -14.68 13.68
#